data_AF-A0A958U362-F1
#
_entry.id   AF-A0A958U362-F1
#
_cell.length_a   1.000
_cell.length_b   1.000
_cell.length_c   1.000
_cell.angle_alpha   90.00
_cell.angle_beta   90.00
_cell.angle_gamma   90.00
#
_symmetry.space_group_name_H-M   'P 1'
#
loop_
_entity.id
_entity.type
_entity.pdbx_description
1 polymer ?
#
loop_
_entity_poly.entity_id
_entity_poly.type
_entity_poly.pdbx_seq_one_letter_code
_entity_poly.pdbx_strand_id
1 'polypeptide(L)'
;SDERQWTWMDEGLNTFTQYVAEQDFGEGYPEAIAPNKKYPSRRGPANKIVDYMAGDQSQLAPIMTKGLNTYNFGANAYAKPATALNILRETIMGRELFDFAFKTYANRWMFKHPTPEDFFRTMEDASAVDLDWYWREWFYTTDYVDIGVKEVKKFYVTSKINKEARQMMDANGIKESDLPPLVYFVKEDSDDFEESMRDVKIEDVKTLKEYIADNIPAEERANLKNPRYFYEITFEKPGGIPMPIIVQFTYSDGTSQRITYPAEIWRKNDKSVGKFFGSEKEITKIEVDPDEETADIDTSNNTWPKRKKLGAFDKFKNKTSPD
;
A
#
# COMPACT_ATOMS: atom_id res chain seq x y z
N SER A 1 -18.70 14.10 25.10
CA SER A 1 -17.52 14.81 24.58
C SER A 1 -17.61 16.29 24.97
N ASP A 2 -16.48 17.00 24.98
CA ASP A 2 -16.43 18.46 24.99
C ASP A 2 -16.21 18.93 23.55
N GLU A 3 -17.31 19.20 22.84
CA GLU A 3 -17.32 19.61 21.41
C GLU A 3 -16.43 20.83 21.14
N ARG A 4 -16.32 21.74 22.11
CA ARG A 4 -15.54 22.98 21.95
C ARG A 4 -14.05 22.71 21.93
N GLN A 5 -13.61 21.63 22.56
CA GLN A 5 -12.22 21.16 22.46
C GLN A 5 -12.03 20.16 21.32
N TRP A 6 -12.93 19.18 21.21
CA TRP A 6 -12.76 18.00 20.38
C TRP A 6 -13.91 17.84 19.39
N THR A 7 -14.09 18.82 18.50
CA THR A 7 -15.27 18.89 17.61
C THR A 7 -15.43 17.66 16.73
N TRP A 8 -14.33 17.00 16.35
CA TRP A 8 -14.36 15.77 15.57
C TRP A 8 -15.05 14.60 16.28
N MET A 9 -15.07 14.57 17.62
CA MET A 9 -15.74 13.49 18.35
C MET A 9 -17.24 13.49 18.08
N ASP A 10 -17.83 14.66 17.86
CA ASP A 10 -19.26 14.75 17.55
C ASP A 10 -19.44 14.66 16.04
N GLU A 11 -18.75 15.53 15.29
CA GLU A 11 -18.96 15.67 13.86
C GLU A 11 -18.37 14.54 13.03
N GLY A 12 -17.19 14.07 13.41
CA GLY A 12 -16.48 12.98 12.76
C GLY A 12 -17.12 11.61 13.04
N LEU A 13 -17.47 11.31 14.30
CA LEU A 13 -18.16 10.06 14.64
C LEU A 13 -19.57 10.00 14.02
N ASN A 14 -20.32 11.10 14.03
CA ASN A 14 -21.63 11.16 13.35
C ASN A 14 -21.48 10.97 11.83
N THR A 15 -20.48 11.62 11.21
CA THR A 15 -20.23 11.45 9.76
C THR A 15 -19.82 10.02 9.43
N PHE A 16 -18.98 9.39 10.25
CA PHE A 16 -18.56 8.00 10.08
C PHE A 16 -19.75 7.04 10.20
N THR A 17 -20.55 7.15 11.25
CA THR A 17 -21.73 6.28 11.47
C THR A 17 -22.80 6.49 10.41
N GLN A 18 -23.01 7.74 9.96
CA GLN A 18 -23.85 8.02 8.80
C GLN A 18 -23.33 7.30 7.55
N TYR A 19 -22.02 7.40 7.26
CA TYR A 19 -21.41 6.72 6.11
C TYR A 19 -21.62 5.21 6.17
N VAL A 20 -21.36 4.57 7.32
CA VAL A 20 -21.57 3.12 7.48
C VAL A 20 -23.04 2.76 7.22
N ALA A 21 -23.99 3.51 7.79
CA ALA A 21 -25.42 3.26 7.57
C ALA A 21 -25.84 3.45 6.09
N GLU A 22 -25.28 4.45 5.42
CA GLU A 22 -25.48 4.68 3.97
C GLU A 22 -24.97 3.50 3.14
N GLN A 23 -23.77 2.98 3.44
CA GLN A 23 -23.20 1.84 2.73
C GLN A 23 -23.98 0.55 3.02
N ASP A 24 -24.32 0.27 4.28
CA ASP A 24 -25.14 -0.88 4.66
C ASP A 24 -26.52 -0.84 3.99
N PHE A 25 -27.13 0.35 3.87
CA PHE A 25 -28.37 0.54 3.12
C PHE A 25 -28.17 0.22 1.63
N GLY A 26 -27.07 0.69 1.02
CA GLY A 26 -26.75 0.38 -0.37
C GLY A 26 -26.52 -1.12 -0.63
N GLU A 27 -25.86 -1.81 0.29
CA GLU A 27 -25.64 -3.25 0.24
C GLU A 27 -26.95 -4.04 0.42
N GLY A 28 -27.81 -3.62 1.36
CA GLY A 28 -29.08 -4.28 1.65
C GLY A 28 -30.20 -3.99 0.65
N TYR A 29 -30.16 -2.84 -0.02
CA TYR A 29 -31.20 -2.36 -0.94
C TYR A 29 -30.63 -1.86 -2.28
N PRO A 30 -29.98 -2.72 -3.08
CA PRO A 30 -29.28 -2.31 -4.30
C PRO A 30 -30.19 -1.64 -5.35
N GLU A 31 -31.48 -2.02 -5.41
CA GLU A 31 -32.43 -1.39 -6.33
C GLU A 31 -32.75 0.06 -5.96
N ALA A 32 -32.72 0.41 -4.66
CA ALA A 32 -33.02 1.77 -4.18
C ALA A 32 -31.91 2.77 -4.52
N ILE A 33 -30.68 2.29 -4.76
CA ILE A 33 -29.53 3.12 -5.11
C ILE A 33 -29.17 3.06 -6.60
N ALA A 34 -29.88 2.27 -7.40
CA ALA A 34 -29.66 2.17 -8.83
C ALA A 34 -29.69 3.56 -9.50
N PRO A 35 -28.80 3.86 -10.46
CA PRO A 35 -27.82 2.95 -11.10
C PRO A 35 -26.50 2.80 -10.34
N ASN A 36 -26.38 3.33 -9.11
CA ASN A 36 -25.13 3.25 -8.35
C ASN A 36 -24.93 1.83 -7.79
N LYS A 37 -23.67 1.39 -7.75
CA LYS A 37 -23.28 0.11 -7.13
C LYS A 37 -23.05 0.20 -5.62
N LYS A 38 -22.75 1.40 -5.13
CA LYS A 38 -22.57 1.76 -3.72
C LYS A 38 -23.34 3.04 -3.45
N TYR A 39 -23.76 3.27 -2.22
CA TYR A 39 -24.44 4.51 -1.87
C TYR A 39 -23.50 5.71 -2.14
N PRO A 40 -23.98 6.78 -2.81
CA PRO A 40 -23.15 7.90 -3.24
C PRO A 40 -22.81 8.88 -2.09
N SER A 41 -22.13 8.38 -1.07
CA SER A 41 -21.73 9.16 0.11
C SER A 41 -20.77 10.31 -0.27
N ARG A 42 -20.94 11.46 0.38
CA ARG A 42 -20.12 12.66 0.12
C ARG A 42 -18.84 12.74 0.97
N ARG A 43 -18.76 11.95 2.04
CA ARG A 43 -17.65 11.83 2.99
C ARG A 43 -17.52 10.37 3.42
N GLY A 44 -16.35 9.97 3.90
CA GLY A 44 -16.06 8.58 4.30
C GLY A 44 -15.05 7.89 3.38
N PRO A 45 -15.30 7.78 2.06
CA PRO A 45 -14.34 7.15 1.14
C PRO A 45 -12.98 7.88 1.15
N ALA A 46 -11.90 7.12 1.08
CA ALA A 46 -10.54 7.65 1.19
C ALA A 46 -10.20 8.65 0.07
N ASN A 47 -10.57 8.37 -1.17
CA ASN A 47 -10.34 9.30 -2.28
C ASN A 47 -11.07 10.66 -2.15
N LYS A 48 -12.10 10.80 -1.32
CA LYS A 48 -12.83 12.06 -1.16
C LYS A 48 -12.11 13.09 -0.28
N ILE A 49 -11.10 12.68 0.49
CA ILE A 49 -10.32 13.62 1.33
C ILE A 49 -9.05 14.12 0.64
N VAL A 50 -8.66 13.51 -0.49
CA VAL A 50 -7.38 13.77 -1.17
C VAL A 50 -7.16 15.25 -1.46
N ASP A 51 -8.13 15.95 -2.09
CA ASP A 51 -7.99 17.37 -2.42
C ASP A 51 -7.69 18.26 -1.20
N TYR A 52 -8.28 17.91 -0.05
CA TYR A 52 -8.02 18.63 1.20
C TYR A 52 -6.63 18.31 1.75
N MET A 53 -6.22 17.03 1.75
CA MET A 53 -4.91 16.61 2.26
C MET A 53 -3.74 17.03 1.38
N ALA A 54 -3.98 17.16 0.06
CA ALA A 54 -3.03 17.70 -0.91
C ALA A 54 -2.94 19.23 -0.90
N GLY A 55 -3.79 19.91 -0.11
CA GLY A 55 -3.85 21.36 -0.01
C GLY A 55 -2.59 21.97 0.62
N ASP A 56 -2.53 23.30 0.63
CA ASP A 56 -1.45 24.03 1.29
C ASP A 56 -1.40 23.69 2.79
N GLN A 57 -0.30 23.05 3.20
CA GLN A 57 -0.04 22.63 4.58
C GLN A 57 -0.10 23.79 5.58
N SER A 58 0.18 25.03 5.15
CA SER A 58 0.05 26.23 6.00
C SER A 58 -1.41 26.55 6.36
N GLN A 59 -2.36 26.02 5.60
CA GLN A 59 -3.81 26.18 5.75
C GLN A 59 -4.50 24.89 6.25
N LEU A 60 -3.73 23.88 6.66
CA LEU A 60 -4.25 22.67 7.29
C LEU A 60 -4.04 22.73 8.80
N ALA A 61 -4.87 21.97 9.51
CA ALA A 61 -4.75 21.77 10.94
C ALA A 61 -4.94 20.27 11.26
N PRO A 62 -4.27 19.75 12.31
CA PRO A 62 -4.57 18.41 12.83
C PRO A 62 -6.04 18.26 13.22
N ILE A 63 -6.58 17.04 13.19
CA ILE A 63 -7.97 16.75 13.62
C ILE A 63 -8.19 17.16 15.09
N MET A 64 -7.15 17.04 15.92
CA MET A 64 -7.18 17.43 17.32
C MET A 64 -7.19 18.95 17.55
N THR A 65 -7.26 19.75 16.50
CA THR A 65 -7.36 21.21 16.60
C THR A 65 -8.79 21.62 16.96
N LYS A 66 -8.94 22.59 17.87
CA LYS A 66 -10.24 23.17 18.19
C LYS A 66 -10.91 23.70 16.92
N GLY A 67 -12.19 23.40 16.72
CA GLY A 67 -12.90 23.72 15.48
C GLY A 67 -12.82 25.19 15.04
N LEU A 68 -12.89 26.13 15.98
CA LEU A 68 -12.79 27.58 15.72
C LEU A 68 -11.41 28.04 15.19
N ASN A 69 -10.39 27.21 15.34
CA ASN A 69 -9.02 27.49 14.90
C ASN A 69 -8.66 26.76 13.60
N THR A 70 -9.65 26.28 12.85
CA THR A 70 -9.45 25.55 11.59
C THR A 70 -9.80 26.45 10.39
N TYR A 71 -9.05 26.32 9.31
CA TYR A 71 -9.32 27.07 8.07
C TYR A 71 -10.50 26.49 7.28
N ASN A 72 -10.64 25.16 7.27
CA ASN A 72 -11.75 24.45 6.66
C ASN A 72 -12.39 23.50 7.68
N PHE A 73 -13.34 24.05 8.45
CA PHE A 73 -14.06 23.32 9.48
C PHE A 73 -14.74 22.05 8.95
N GLY A 74 -15.39 22.13 7.78
CA GLY A 74 -16.10 21.01 7.18
C GLY A 74 -15.19 19.83 6.84
N ALA A 75 -13.97 20.09 6.35
CA ALA A 75 -13.01 19.05 6.05
C ALA A 75 -12.33 18.50 7.31
N ASN A 76 -11.90 19.38 8.22
CA ASN A 76 -11.17 19.00 9.43
C ASN A 76 -12.04 18.30 10.48
N ALA A 77 -13.25 18.79 10.76
CA ALA A 77 -14.11 18.26 11.83
C ALA A 77 -14.97 17.07 11.38
N TYR A 78 -15.32 16.98 10.09
CA TYR A 78 -16.22 15.93 9.58
C TYR A 78 -15.52 14.97 8.62
N ALA A 79 -14.94 15.49 7.54
CA ALA A 79 -14.50 14.64 6.42
C ALA A 79 -13.24 13.82 6.75
N LYS A 80 -12.14 14.47 7.18
CA LYS A 80 -10.89 13.79 7.52
C LYS A 80 -11.06 12.75 8.64
N PRO A 81 -11.78 13.04 9.75
CA PRO A 81 -12.01 12.04 10.80
C PRO A 81 -12.86 10.87 10.32
N ALA A 82 -13.93 11.12 9.56
CA ALA A 82 -14.75 10.03 9.02
C ALA A 82 -13.97 9.15 8.05
N THR A 83 -13.14 9.76 7.19
CA THR A 83 -12.24 9.02 6.31
C THR A 83 -11.20 8.23 7.10
N ALA A 84 -10.58 8.81 8.13
CA ALA A 84 -9.64 8.10 8.99
C ALA A 84 -10.31 6.89 9.67
N LEU A 85 -11.54 7.02 10.16
CA LEU A 85 -12.23 5.88 10.78
C LEU A 85 -12.65 4.82 9.75
N ASN A 86 -13.03 5.23 8.54
CA ASN A 86 -13.35 4.32 7.46
C ASN A 86 -12.10 3.52 7.01
N ILE A 87 -10.96 4.18 6.81
CA ILE A 87 -9.69 3.50 6.48
C ILE A 87 -9.30 2.53 7.59
N LEU A 88 -9.44 2.96 8.85
CA LEU A 88 -9.15 2.10 9.99
C LEU A 88 -10.03 0.84 9.99
N ARG A 89 -11.32 0.98 9.69
CA ARG A 89 -12.29 -0.12 9.61
C ARG A 89 -12.06 -1.04 8.41
N GLU A 90 -11.90 -0.50 7.21
CA GLU A 90 -11.90 -1.30 5.98
C GLU A 90 -10.50 -1.84 5.64
N THR A 91 -9.45 -1.07 5.94
CA THR A 91 -8.09 -1.35 5.44
C THR A 91 -7.13 -1.82 6.52
N ILE A 92 -7.23 -1.29 7.74
CA ILE A 92 -6.25 -1.58 8.81
C ILE A 92 -6.70 -2.71 9.72
N MET A 93 -7.89 -2.60 10.32
CA MET A 93 -8.39 -3.56 11.32
C MET A 93 -9.29 -4.63 10.71
N GLY A 94 -10.00 -4.30 9.62
CA GLY A 94 -11.12 -5.08 9.13
C GLY A 94 -12.40 -4.83 9.94
N ARG A 95 -13.56 -5.05 9.29
CA ARG A 95 -14.89 -4.71 9.83
C ARG A 95 -15.17 -5.40 11.18
N GLU A 96 -14.86 -6.67 11.31
CA GLU A 96 -15.18 -7.45 12.52
C GLU A 96 -14.50 -6.88 13.78
N LEU A 97 -13.18 -6.70 13.72
CA LEU A 97 -12.40 -6.17 14.85
C LEU A 97 -12.77 -4.72 15.14
N PHE A 98 -12.90 -3.89 14.11
CA PHE A 98 -13.29 -2.50 14.26
C PHE A 98 -14.69 -2.38 14.90
N ASP A 99 -15.68 -3.09 14.37
CA ASP A 99 -17.07 -2.99 14.83
C ASP A 99 -17.21 -3.51 16.26
N PHE A 100 -16.47 -4.57 16.62
CA PHE A 100 -16.39 -5.05 18.00
C PHE A 100 -15.83 -3.98 18.94
N ALA A 101 -14.72 -3.35 18.58
CA ALA A 101 -14.06 -2.34 19.39
C ALA A 101 -14.90 -1.05 19.50
N PHE A 102 -15.50 -0.62 18.39
CA PHE A 102 -16.37 0.55 18.33
C PHE A 102 -17.66 0.35 19.15
N LYS A 103 -18.27 -0.84 19.07
CA LYS A 103 -19.40 -1.22 19.93
C LYS A 103 -19.00 -1.25 21.40
N THR A 104 -17.79 -1.71 21.72
CA THR A 104 -17.27 -1.71 23.09
C THR A 104 -17.12 -0.28 23.61
N TYR A 105 -16.57 0.64 22.80
CA TYR A 105 -16.52 2.06 23.12
C TYR A 105 -17.91 2.64 23.40
N ALA A 106 -18.86 2.42 22.49
CA ALA A 106 -20.23 2.91 22.66
C ALA A 106 -20.86 2.43 23.98
N ASN A 107 -20.69 1.16 24.34
CA ASN A 107 -21.22 0.61 25.59
C ASN A 107 -20.49 1.13 26.84
N ARG A 108 -19.16 1.30 26.80
CA ARG A 108 -18.38 1.81 27.95
C ARG A 108 -18.76 3.26 28.28
N TRP A 109 -19.04 4.06 27.26
CA TRP A 109 -19.16 5.51 27.36
C TRP A 109 -20.58 6.04 27.13
N MET A 110 -21.57 5.16 26.93
CA MET A 110 -22.97 5.58 26.88
C MET A 110 -23.35 6.37 28.13
N PHE A 111 -24.02 7.51 27.92
CA PHE A 111 -24.43 8.46 28.97
C PHE A 111 -23.27 9.07 29.78
N LYS A 112 -22.05 9.11 29.24
CA LYS A 112 -20.87 9.75 29.83
C LYS A 112 -20.27 10.82 28.91
N HIS A 113 -19.19 11.46 29.35
CA HIS A 113 -18.45 12.47 28.59
C HIS A 113 -17.03 11.99 28.25
N PRO A 114 -16.85 11.10 27.25
CA PRO A 114 -15.53 10.62 26.86
C PRO A 114 -14.67 11.71 26.24
N THR A 115 -13.36 11.59 26.39
CA THR A 115 -12.34 12.35 25.63
C THR A 115 -11.81 11.52 24.44
N PRO A 116 -11.02 12.12 23.54
CA PRO A 116 -10.34 11.38 22.46
C PRO A 116 -9.54 10.18 22.96
N GLU A 117 -8.84 10.31 24.10
CA GLU A 117 -8.02 9.25 24.67
C GLU A 117 -8.86 8.06 25.12
N ASP A 118 -10.08 8.29 25.61
CA ASP A 118 -11.01 7.22 25.97
C ASP A 118 -11.45 6.41 24.74
N PHE A 119 -11.61 7.08 23.60
CA PHE A 119 -11.88 6.43 22.31
C PHE A 119 -10.67 5.64 21.83
N PHE A 120 -9.50 6.28 21.69
CA PHE A 120 -8.27 5.63 21.20
C PHE A 120 -7.92 4.40 22.03
N ARG A 121 -7.89 4.53 23.37
CA ARG A 121 -7.60 3.40 24.26
C ARG A 121 -8.62 2.27 24.16
N THR A 122 -9.90 2.59 23.98
CA THR A 122 -10.91 1.53 23.83
C THR A 122 -10.75 0.79 22.51
N MET A 123 -10.45 1.51 21.42
CA MET A 123 -10.22 0.90 20.12
C MET A 123 -9.04 -0.06 20.15
N GLU A 124 -7.94 0.30 20.82
CA GLU A 124 -6.75 -0.55 20.98
C GLU A 124 -6.98 -1.73 21.94
N ASP A 125 -7.47 -1.45 23.15
CA ASP A 125 -7.70 -2.47 24.19
C ASP A 125 -8.68 -3.56 23.73
N ALA A 126 -9.78 -3.17 23.08
CA ALA A 126 -10.79 -4.13 22.64
C ALA A 126 -10.36 -4.93 21.40
N SER A 127 -9.52 -4.36 20.53
CA SER A 127 -9.07 -5.04 19.30
C SER A 127 -7.75 -5.78 19.45
N ALA A 128 -6.95 -5.47 20.48
CA ALA A 128 -5.57 -5.89 20.65
C ALA A 128 -4.65 -5.51 19.47
N VAL A 129 -5.01 -4.47 18.71
CA VAL A 129 -4.21 -3.90 17.62
C VAL A 129 -3.48 -2.66 18.14
N ASP A 130 -2.19 -2.55 17.84
CA ASP A 130 -1.39 -1.34 18.10
C ASP A 130 -1.74 -0.26 17.07
N LEU A 131 -2.38 0.83 17.54
CA LEU A 131 -2.88 1.91 16.70
C LEU A 131 -2.21 3.25 17.04
N ASP A 132 -1.16 3.27 17.87
CA ASP A 132 -0.46 4.48 18.29
C ASP A 132 0.04 5.28 17.08
N TRP A 133 0.62 4.57 16.11
CA TRP A 133 1.07 5.15 14.84
C TRP A 133 -0.12 5.72 14.05
N TYR A 134 -1.26 5.03 14.02
CA TYR A 134 -2.42 5.47 13.25
C TYR A 134 -3.01 6.75 13.83
N TRP A 135 -3.21 6.78 15.15
CA TRP A 135 -3.73 7.95 15.86
C TRP A 135 -2.82 9.14 15.71
N ARG A 136 -1.51 8.95 15.93
CA ARG A 136 -0.51 10.02 15.77
C ARG A 136 -0.62 10.65 14.40
N GLU A 137 -0.53 9.85 13.34
CA GLU A 137 -0.38 10.35 11.98
C GLU A 137 -1.68 10.96 11.45
N TRP A 138 -2.83 10.33 11.68
CA TRP A 138 -4.10 10.85 11.18
C TRP A 138 -4.67 12.00 12.01
N PHE A 139 -4.52 11.97 13.34
CA PHE A 139 -5.22 12.90 14.24
C PHE A 139 -4.36 14.06 14.73
N TYR A 140 -3.04 13.86 14.86
CA TYR A 140 -2.14 14.85 15.46
C TYR A 140 -1.23 15.55 14.44
N THR A 141 -1.23 15.15 13.17
CA THR A 141 -0.45 15.81 12.11
C THR A 141 -1.33 16.37 10.99
N THR A 142 -0.71 17.16 10.11
CA THR A 142 -1.26 17.57 8.81
C THR A 142 -0.68 16.77 7.64
N ASP A 143 0.14 15.74 7.94
CA ASP A 143 0.78 14.93 6.92
C ASP A 143 -0.24 14.23 6.03
N TYR A 144 0.25 13.70 4.93
CA TYR A 144 -0.53 13.04 3.89
C TYR A 144 0.06 11.68 3.52
N VAL A 145 -0.76 10.86 2.88
CA VAL A 145 -0.35 9.59 2.29
C VAL A 145 0.12 9.85 0.85
N ASP A 146 1.28 9.32 0.51
CA ASP A 146 1.81 9.23 -0.85
C ASP A 146 2.76 8.03 -0.86
N ILE A 147 2.39 6.98 -1.60
CA ILE A 147 3.12 5.72 -1.73
C ILE A 147 3.19 5.31 -3.20
N GLY A 148 4.41 5.27 -3.73
CA GLY A 148 4.67 4.98 -5.14
C GLY A 148 5.50 3.75 -5.41
N VAL A 149 5.52 3.33 -6.68
CA VAL A 149 6.50 2.38 -7.22
C VAL A 149 7.72 3.17 -7.71
N LYS A 150 8.80 3.13 -6.95
CA LYS A 150 10.04 3.84 -7.27
C LYS A 150 10.79 3.18 -8.42
N GLU A 151 11.03 1.87 -8.29
CA GLU A 151 11.86 1.09 -9.21
C GLU A 151 11.39 -0.36 -9.26
N VAL A 152 11.49 -0.96 -10.44
CA VAL A 152 11.28 -2.39 -10.65
C VAL A 152 12.46 -2.90 -11.45
N LYS A 153 13.22 -3.81 -10.85
CA LYS A 153 14.34 -4.49 -11.51
C LYS A 153 13.93 -5.93 -11.78
N LYS A 154 14.13 -6.38 -13.01
CA LYS A 154 13.91 -7.76 -13.40
C LYS A 154 15.22 -8.53 -13.36
N PHE A 155 15.17 -9.73 -12.81
CA PHE A 155 16.32 -10.61 -12.67
C PHE A 155 16.07 -11.96 -13.34
N TYR A 156 17.18 -12.53 -13.81
CA TYR A 156 17.29 -13.85 -14.38
C TYR A 156 18.25 -14.69 -13.57
N VAL A 157 18.11 -16.01 -13.69
CA VAL A 157 18.89 -16.96 -12.91
C VAL A 157 20.00 -17.56 -13.76
N THR A 158 21.20 -17.67 -13.18
CA THR A 158 22.34 -18.34 -13.81
C THR A 158 23.18 -19.10 -12.79
N SER A 159 23.87 -20.13 -13.25
CA SER A 159 24.93 -20.81 -12.48
C SER A 159 26.32 -20.20 -12.72
N LYS A 160 26.45 -19.31 -13.71
CA LYS A 160 27.71 -18.60 -13.99
C LYS A 160 27.92 -17.49 -12.96
N ILE A 161 29.12 -17.40 -12.39
CA ILE A 161 29.47 -16.30 -11.48
C ILE A 161 29.43 -14.97 -12.23
N ASN A 162 28.57 -14.06 -11.78
CA ASN A 162 28.42 -12.71 -12.32
C ASN A 162 29.50 -11.75 -11.75
N LYS A 163 29.60 -10.54 -12.30
CA LYS A 163 30.61 -9.54 -11.92
C LYS A 163 30.50 -9.12 -10.45
N GLU A 164 29.28 -8.95 -9.94
CA GLU A 164 29.03 -8.59 -8.54
C GLU A 164 29.53 -9.67 -7.56
N ALA A 165 29.25 -10.94 -7.86
CA ALA A 165 29.73 -12.07 -7.09
C ALA A 165 31.27 -12.17 -7.12
N ARG A 166 31.90 -11.96 -8.28
CA ARG A 166 33.38 -11.92 -8.37
C ARG A 166 33.97 -10.80 -7.50
N GLN A 167 33.39 -9.61 -7.56
CA GLN A 167 33.83 -8.48 -6.72
C GLN A 167 33.68 -8.78 -5.23
N MET A 168 32.57 -9.39 -4.81
CA MET A 168 32.35 -9.79 -3.42
C MET A 168 33.36 -10.86 -2.98
N MET A 169 33.65 -11.83 -3.85
CA MET A 169 34.64 -12.87 -3.59
C MET A 169 36.03 -12.28 -3.41
N ASP A 170 36.46 -11.41 -4.33
CA ASP A 170 37.75 -10.72 -4.26
C ASP A 170 37.88 -9.86 -2.99
N ALA A 171 36.82 -9.13 -2.64
CA ALA A 171 36.81 -8.27 -1.45
C ALA A 171 36.90 -9.05 -0.13
N ASN A 172 36.42 -10.30 -0.10
CA ASN A 172 36.42 -11.16 1.08
C ASN A 172 37.51 -12.25 1.01
N GLY A 173 38.34 -12.28 -0.03
CA GLY A 173 39.38 -13.29 -0.24
C GLY A 173 38.86 -14.71 -0.44
N ILE A 174 37.63 -14.87 -0.94
CA ILE A 174 36.97 -16.16 -1.18
C ILE A 174 37.35 -16.66 -2.58
N LYS A 175 37.80 -17.91 -2.72
CA LYS A 175 38.03 -18.52 -4.05
C LYS A 175 36.78 -19.22 -4.53
N GLU A 176 36.63 -19.35 -5.84
CA GLU A 176 35.52 -20.09 -6.45
C GLU A 176 35.48 -21.56 -5.99
N SER A 177 36.65 -22.17 -5.77
CA SER A 177 36.77 -23.52 -5.23
C SER A 177 36.22 -23.70 -3.82
N ASP A 178 36.10 -22.59 -3.08
CA ASP A 178 35.65 -22.60 -1.68
C ASP A 178 34.11 -22.49 -1.59
N LEU A 179 33.44 -22.18 -2.71
CA LEU A 179 32.00 -22.01 -2.77
C LEU A 179 31.31 -23.32 -3.16
N PRO A 180 30.20 -23.68 -2.48
CA PRO A 180 29.33 -24.72 -3.00
C PRO A 180 28.73 -24.29 -4.35
N PRO A 181 28.08 -25.20 -5.09
CA PRO A 181 27.37 -24.83 -6.29
C PRO A 181 26.24 -23.84 -5.97
N LEU A 182 26.40 -22.58 -6.39
CA LEU A 182 25.47 -21.49 -6.12
C LEU A 182 24.61 -21.14 -7.34
N VAL A 183 23.63 -20.30 -7.08
CA VAL A 183 22.73 -19.71 -8.06
C VAL A 183 22.83 -18.20 -7.93
N TYR A 184 22.98 -17.51 -9.06
CA TYR A 184 23.16 -16.07 -9.12
C TYR A 184 21.98 -15.41 -9.83
N PHE A 185 21.60 -14.23 -9.36
CA PHE A 185 20.66 -13.36 -10.04
C PHE A 185 21.41 -12.35 -10.92
N VAL A 186 20.97 -12.22 -12.16
CA VAL A 186 21.52 -11.27 -13.14
C VAL A 186 20.42 -10.30 -13.53
N LYS A 187 20.68 -9.00 -13.37
CA LYS A 187 19.73 -7.95 -13.71
C LYS A 187 19.60 -7.83 -15.23
N GLU A 188 18.38 -7.66 -15.75
CA GLU A 188 18.06 -7.62 -17.19
C GLU A 188 18.87 -6.58 -18.00
N ASP A 189 19.21 -5.45 -17.38
CA ASP A 189 19.94 -4.33 -18.00
C ASP A 189 21.44 -4.32 -17.63
N SER A 190 21.98 -5.42 -17.10
CA SER A 190 23.40 -5.53 -16.74
C SER A 190 24.26 -6.11 -17.87
N ASP A 191 25.58 -5.86 -17.82
CA ASP A 191 26.55 -6.40 -18.80
C ASP A 191 26.61 -7.93 -18.82
N ASP A 192 26.22 -8.58 -17.71
CA ASP A 192 26.23 -10.05 -17.57
C ASP A 192 24.94 -10.70 -18.14
N PHE A 193 23.97 -9.91 -18.61
CA PHE A 193 22.73 -10.43 -19.17
C PHE A 193 22.95 -11.01 -20.58
N GLU A 194 22.61 -12.28 -20.76
CA GLU A 194 22.54 -12.95 -22.06
C GLU A 194 21.07 -13.21 -22.41
N GLU A 195 20.64 -12.96 -23.66
CA GLU A 195 19.23 -13.13 -24.08
C GLU A 195 18.72 -14.57 -23.86
N SER A 196 19.62 -15.56 -23.94
CA SER A 196 19.36 -16.97 -23.62
C SER A 196 18.90 -17.19 -22.17
N MET A 197 19.21 -16.29 -21.24
CA MET A 197 18.78 -16.38 -19.84
C MET A 197 17.27 -16.24 -19.68
N ARG A 198 16.55 -15.67 -20.66
CA ARG A 198 15.08 -15.60 -20.65
C ARG A 198 14.42 -16.98 -20.71
N ASP A 199 15.10 -17.94 -21.32
CA ASP A 199 14.59 -19.30 -21.53
C ASP A 199 15.06 -20.29 -20.46
N VAL A 200 16.00 -19.88 -19.60
CA VAL A 200 16.47 -20.71 -18.48
C VAL A 200 15.33 -20.91 -17.49
N LYS A 201 14.97 -22.17 -17.24
CA LYS A 201 14.10 -22.54 -16.12
C LYS A 201 14.95 -22.87 -14.91
N ILE A 202 14.42 -22.59 -13.72
CA ILE A 202 15.04 -23.01 -12.45
C ILE A 202 15.36 -24.50 -12.44
N GLU A 203 14.49 -25.32 -13.02
CA GLU A 203 14.66 -26.78 -13.14
C GLU A 203 15.88 -27.17 -13.99
N ASP A 204 16.32 -26.30 -14.89
CA ASP A 204 17.48 -26.51 -15.76
C ASP A 204 18.79 -26.10 -15.06
N VAL A 205 18.68 -25.36 -13.94
CA VAL A 205 19.84 -24.99 -13.12
C VAL A 205 20.23 -26.19 -12.26
N LYS A 206 21.23 -26.94 -12.75
CA LYS A 206 21.71 -28.19 -12.14
C LYS A 206 21.93 -28.07 -10.63
N THR A 207 22.57 -26.99 -10.17
CA THR A 207 22.90 -26.75 -8.76
C THR A 207 21.65 -26.61 -7.89
N LEU A 208 20.66 -25.86 -8.37
CA LEU A 208 19.38 -25.68 -7.69
C LEU A 208 18.55 -26.95 -7.68
N LYS A 209 18.55 -27.68 -8.80
CA LYS A 209 17.87 -28.96 -8.94
C LYS A 209 18.42 -30.01 -7.98
N GLU A 210 19.75 -30.12 -7.88
CA GLU A 210 20.42 -31.02 -6.94
C GLU A 210 20.09 -30.63 -5.49
N TYR A 211 20.16 -29.34 -5.14
CA TYR A 211 19.78 -28.86 -3.81
C TYR A 211 18.34 -29.21 -3.43
N ILE A 212 17.37 -28.97 -4.32
CA ILE A 212 15.96 -29.32 -4.10
C ILE A 212 15.79 -30.85 -3.96
N ALA A 213 16.51 -31.62 -4.78
CA ALA A 213 16.47 -33.08 -4.75
C ALA A 213 17.06 -33.68 -3.45
N ASP A 214 18.06 -33.03 -2.87
CA ASP A 214 18.73 -33.52 -1.66
C ASP A 214 18.06 -33.02 -0.37
N ASN A 215 17.39 -31.86 -0.40
CA ASN A 215 16.89 -31.20 0.81
C ASN A 215 15.36 -31.15 0.94
N ILE A 216 14.59 -31.44 -0.12
CA ILE A 216 13.12 -31.38 -0.08
C ILE A 216 12.52 -32.76 -0.38
N PRO A 217 11.64 -33.32 0.48
CA PRO A 217 10.96 -34.59 0.23
C PRO A 217 10.15 -34.59 -1.08
N ALA A 218 10.04 -35.75 -1.74
CA ALA A 218 9.37 -35.85 -3.05
C ALA A 218 7.91 -35.38 -3.04
N GLU A 219 7.18 -35.61 -1.94
CA GLU A 219 5.78 -35.17 -1.77
C GLU A 219 5.65 -33.64 -1.67
N GLU A 220 6.64 -32.98 -1.08
CA GLU A 220 6.67 -31.51 -0.95
C GLU A 220 7.09 -30.82 -2.26
N ARG A 221 7.87 -31.51 -3.10
CA ARG A 221 8.30 -30.96 -4.41
C ARG A 221 7.15 -30.66 -5.35
N ALA A 222 6.06 -31.44 -5.29
CA ALA A 222 4.91 -31.24 -6.16
C ALA A 222 4.17 -29.91 -5.89
N ASN A 223 4.35 -29.32 -4.71
CA ASN A 223 3.71 -28.07 -4.30
C ASN A 223 4.68 -26.87 -4.32
N LEU A 224 5.93 -27.08 -4.75
CA LEU A 224 6.89 -25.98 -4.87
C LEU A 224 6.48 -25.05 -6.00
N LYS A 225 6.31 -23.77 -5.67
CA LYS A 225 6.20 -22.72 -6.69
C LYS A 225 7.51 -22.66 -7.47
N ASN A 226 7.41 -22.60 -8.80
CA ASN A 226 8.59 -22.57 -9.66
C ASN A 226 8.71 -21.22 -10.40
N PRO A 227 9.12 -20.15 -9.69
CA PRO A 227 9.15 -18.81 -10.27
C PRO A 227 10.12 -18.75 -11.45
N ARG A 228 9.65 -18.30 -12.61
CA ARG A 228 10.49 -18.08 -13.80
C ARG A 228 11.05 -16.66 -13.86
N TYR A 229 10.34 -15.72 -13.24
CA TYR A 229 10.63 -14.31 -13.27
C TYR A 229 10.87 -13.81 -11.85
N PHE A 230 11.92 -13.04 -11.68
CA PHE A 230 12.30 -12.48 -10.40
C PHE A 230 12.33 -10.96 -10.49
N TYR A 231 11.77 -10.31 -9.49
CA TYR A 231 11.69 -8.86 -9.43
C TYR A 231 12.19 -8.36 -8.09
N GLU A 232 12.99 -7.30 -8.10
CA GLU A 232 13.16 -6.43 -6.93
C GLU A 232 12.30 -5.19 -7.19
N ILE A 233 11.27 -5.02 -6.36
CA ILE A 233 10.36 -3.88 -6.43
C ILE A 233 10.67 -2.97 -5.26
N THR A 234 11.04 -1.74 -5.55
CA THR A 234 11.24 -0.70 -4.54
C THR A 234 10.00 0.17 -4.48
N PHE A 235 9.34 0.17 -3.34
CA PHE A 235 8.28 1.11 -3.01
C PHE A 235 8.90 2.31 -2.28
N GLU A 236 8.36 3.50 -2.51
CA GLU A 236 8.72 4.72 -1.79
C GLU A 236 7.50 5.33 -1.12
N LYS A 237 7.73 6.04 -0.01
CA LYS A 237 6.71 6.78 0.72
C LYS A 237 7.15 8.24 0.84
N PRO A 238 6.92 9.08 -0.20
CA PRO A 238 7.19 10.51 -0.10
C PRO A 238 6.30 11.21 0.93
N GLY A 239 5.13 10.64 1.24
CA GLY A 239 4.21 11.13 2.26
C GLY A 239 4.68 10.86 3.70
N GLY A 240 4.14 11.62 4.64
CA GLY A 240 4.43 11.45 6.06
C GLY A 240 3.70 10.25 6.67
N ILE A 241 2.45 10.01 6.26
CA ILE A 241 1.59 8.99 6.88
C ILE A 241 1.96 7.59 6.35
N PRO A 242 2.49 6.68 7.20
CA PRO A 242 2.69 5.28 6.83
C PRO A 242 1.34 4.59 6.64
N MET A 243 1.20 3.82 5.57
CA MET A 243 0.02 3.01 5.28
C MET A 243 0.45 1.62 4.77
N PRO A 244 -0.43 0.60 4.85
CA PRO A 244 -0.19 -0.66 4.17
C PRO A 244 0.08 -0.46 2.67
N ILE A 245 0.98 -1.25 2.10
CA ILE A 245 1.20 -1.28 0.66
C ILE A 245 0.24 -2.32 0.07
N ILE A 246 -0.88 -1.85 -0.47
CA ILE A 246 -1.81 -2.68 -1.25
C ILE A 246 -1.33 -2.65 -2.70
N VAL A 247 -0.83 -3.77 -3.22
CA VAL A 247 -0.27 -3.84 -4.57
C VAL A 247 -0.98 -4.87 -5.41
N GLN A 248 -1.35 -4.50 -6.64
CA GLN A 248 -1.88 -5.40 -7.65
C GLN A 248 -0.84 -5.64 -8.75
N PHE A 249 -0.52 -6.91 -8.94
CA PHE A 249 0.29 -7.42 -10.02
C PHE A 249 -0.63 -7.90 -11.15
N THR A 250 -0.43 -7.41 -12.37
CA THR A 250 -1.07 -7.95 -13.57
C THR A 250 -0.04 -8.69 -14.40
N TYR A 251 -0.38 -9.90 -14.81
CA TYR A 251 0.49 -10.82 -15.54
C TYR A 251 0.28 -10.75 -17.05
N SER A 252 1.23 -11.28 -17.82
CA SER A 252 1.17 -11.29 -19.29
C SER A 252 0.02 -12.10 -19.87
N ASP A 253 -0.56 -13.03 -19.10
CA ASP A 253 -1.75 -13.81 -19.49
C ASP A 253 -3.08 -13.13 -19.15
N GLY A 254 -3.04 -11.90 -18.61
CA GLY A 254 -4.21 -11.13 -18.19
C GLY A 254 -4.72 -11.45 -16.78
N THR A 255 -4.17 -12.46 -16.11
CA THR A 255 -4.51 -12.72 -14.69
C THR A 255 -3.89 -11.66 -13.78
N SER A 256 -4.44 -11.49 -12.57
CA SER A 256 -3.90 -10.54 -11.59
C SER A 256 -3.86 -11.15 -10.19
N GLN A 257 -2.94 -10.66 -9.36
CA GLN A 257 -2.80 -11.02 -7.96
C GLN A 257 -2.67 -9.76 -7.12
N ARG A 258 -3.43 -9.67 -6.03
CA ARG A 258 -3.27 -8.62 -5.02
C ARG A 258 -2.47 -9.14 -3.84
N ILE A 259 -1.55 -8.33 -3.34
CA ILE A 259 -0.80 -8.57 -2.11
C ILE A 259 -0.90 -7.30 -1.27
N THR A 260 -1.15 -7.47 0.02
CA THR A 260 -1.12 -6.38 1.00
C THR A 260 0.04 -6.61 1.95
N TYR A 261 0.92 -5.63 2.06
CA TYR A 261 1.94 -5.57 3.10
C TYR A 261 1.47 -4.62 4.19
N PRO A 262 1.53 -4.99 5.48
CA PRO A 262 1.00 -4.15 6.55
C PRO A 262 1.93 -2.95 6.81
N ALA A 263 1.44 -1.93 7.52
CA ALA A 263 2.13 -0.64 7.68
C ALA A 263 3.50 -0.75 8.37
N GLU A 264 3.73 -1.81 9.16
CA GLU A 264 5.00 -2.08 9.85
C GLU A 264 6.16 -2.36 8.86
N ILE A 265 5.86 -2.55 7.58
CA ILE A 265 6.85 -2.62 6.51
C ILE A 265 7.81 -1.42 6.51
N TRP A 266 7.35 -0.26 6.96
CA TRP A 266 8.13 0.99 7.03
C TRP A 266 9.05 1.10 8.25
N ARG A 267 8.94 0.19 9.24
CA ARG A 267 9.60 0.32 10.55
C ARG A 267 11.14 0.44 10.49
N LYS A 268 11.79 -0.25 9.54
CA LYS A 268 13.26 -0.19 9.39
C LYS A 268 13.74 0.96 8.50
N ASN A 269 12.90 1.39 7.56
CA ASN A 269 13.18 2.49 6.66
C ASN A 269 11.85 3.12 6.23
N ASP A 270 11.59 4.30 6.78
CA ASP A 270 10.33 5.01 6.57
C ASP A 270 10.20 5.64 5.17
N LYS A 271 11.30 5.71 4.40
CA LYS A 271 11.29 6.37 3.09
C LYS A 271 11.08 5.40 1.93
N SER A 272 11.59 4.18 2.05
CA SER A 272 11.55 3.21 0.96
C SER A 272 11.77 1.79 1.45
N VAL A 273 11.12 0.84 0.79
CA VAL A 273 11.27 -0.60 1.05
C VAL A 273 11.43 -1.38 -0.25
N GLY A 274 12.45 -2.23 -0.30
CA GLY A 274 12.64 -3.21 -1.36
C GLY A 274 11.93 -4.53 -1.03
N LYS A 275 11.22 -5.10 -1.99
CA LYS A 275 10.62 -6.43 -1.93
C LYS A 275 11.07 -7.28 -3.10
N PHE A 276 11.62 -8.44 -2.79
CA PHE A 276 11.91 -9.45 -3.78
C PHE A 276 10.65 -10.29 -4.03
N PHE A 277 10.30 -10.48 -5.30
CA PHE A 277 9.09 -11.17 -5.72
C PHE A 277 9.41 -12.13 -6.87
N GLY A 278 9.18 -13.42 -6.63
CA GLY A 278 9.26 -14.46 -7.65
C GLY A 278 7.88 -14.77 -8.22
N SER A 279 7.77 -14.87 -9.54
CA SER A 279 6.54 -15.20 -10.25
C SER A 279 6.79 -16.23 -11.35
N GLU A 280 5.84 -17.14 -11.53
CA GLU A 280 5.84 -18.09 -12.65
C GLU A 280 5.50 -17.40 -13.99
N LYS A 281 4.83 -16.24 -13.90
CA LYS A 281 4.34 -15.45 -15.01
C LYS A 281 5.01 -14.09 -15.05
N GLU A 282 5.21 -13.55 -16.25
CA GLU A 282 5.77 -12.22 -16.42
C GLU A 282 4.80 -11.17 -15.90
N ILE A 283 5.30 -10.20 -15.13
CA ILE A 283 4.51 -9.07 -14.63
C ILE A 283 4.56 -7.97 -15.68
N THR A 284 3.39 -7.51 -16.12
CA THR A 284 3.26 -6.44 -17.13
C THR A 284 2.81 -5.12 -16.52
N LYS A 285 2.15 -5.16 -15.35
CA LYS A 285 1.76 -3.97 -14.59
C LYS A 285 1.86 -4.23 -13.09
N ILE A 286 2.33 -3.22 -12.37
CA ILE A 286 2.26 -3.12 -10.91
C ILE A 286 1.49 -1.84 -10.60
N GLU A 287 0.50 -1.91 -9.73
CA GLU A 287 -0.30 -0.77 -9.30
C GLU A 287 -0.47 -0.78 -7.79
N VAL A 288 -0.05 0.30 -7.14
CA VAL A 288 -0.27 0.56 -5.72
C VAL A 288 -1.63 1.20 -5.53
N ASP A 289 -2.35 0.71 -4.52
CA ASP A 289 -3.68 1.17 -4.09
C ASP A 289 -4.69 1.31 -5.25
N PRO A 290 -4.94 0.23 -6.01
CA PRO A 290 -5.78 0.29 -7.22
C PRO A 290 -7.24 0.70 -6.95
N ASP A 291 -7.72 0.52 -5.71
CA ASP A 291 -9.09 0.87 -5.30
C ASP A 291 -9.15 2.18 -4.50
N GLU A 292 -8.04 2.92 -4.41
CA GLU A 292 -7.90 4.22 -3.72
C GLU A 292 -8.34 4.16 -2.25
N GLU A 293 -7.92 3.12 -1.53
CA GLU A 293 -8.31 2.80 -0.15
C GLU A 293 -7.49 3.56 0.90
N THR A 294 -6.36 4.17 0.54
CA THR A 294 -5.40 4.76 1.49
C THR A 294 -5.37 6.29 1.54
N ALA A 295 -6.13 6.95 0.66
CA ALA A 295 -6.12 8.42 0.49
C ALA A 295 -4.78 8.99 0.00
N ASP A 296 -4.11 8.25 -0.89
CA ASP A 296 -2.90 8.70 -1.58
C ASP A 296 -3.16 9.99 -2.38
N ILE A 297 -2.35 11.03 -2.12
CA ILE A 297 -2.51 12.32 -2.78
C ILE A 297 -1.87 12.43 -4.16
N ASP A 298 -0.96 11.52 -4.53
CA ASP A 298 -0.28 11.49 -5.83
C ASP A 298 -0.30 10.10 -6.47
N THR A 299 -1.42 9.76 -7.08
CA THR A 299 -1.57 8.50 -7.83
C THR A 299 -0.70 8.40 -9.10
N SER A 300 0.03 9.46 -9.48
CA SER A 300 0.85 9.46 -10.70
C SER A 300 2.11 8.60 -10.58
N ASN A 301 2.52 8.27 -9.36
CA ASN A 301 3.67 7.42 -9.05
C ASN A 301 3.28 5.96 -8.69
N ASN A 302 1.98 5.63 -8.62
CA ASN A 302 1.49 4.33 -8.16
C ASN A 302 1.71 3.18 -9.14
N THR A 303 2.06 3.47 -10.40
CA THR A 303 2.12 2.45 -11.46
C THR A 303 3.50 2.23 -12.02
N TRP A 304 3.84 0.96 -12.25
CA TRP A 304 4.88 0.54 -13.16
C TRP A 304 4.28 -0.31 -14.31
N PRO A 305 4.66 -0.07 -15.57
CA PRO A 305 5.44 1.08 -16.05
C PRO A 305 4.73 2.41 -15.77
N LYS A 306 5.50 3.48 -15.55
CA LYS A 306 4.92 4.81 -15.28
C LYS A 306 3.97 5.21 -16.42
N ARG A 307 2.76 5.65 -16.08
CA ARG A 307 1.81 6.19 -17.06
C ARG A 307 2.50 7.32 -17.83
N LYS A 308 2.50 7.27 -19.16
CA LYS A 308 3.01 8.37 -19.99
C LYS A 308 2.15 9.60 -19.70
N LYS A 309 2.71 10.64 -19.06
CA LYS A 309 2.01 11.93 -18.89
C LYS A 309 1.53 12.41 -20.26
N LEU A 310 0.25 12.73 -20.39
CA LEU A 310 -0.41 13.17 -21.62
C LEU A 310 0.17 14.44 -22.27
N GLY A 311 1.17 15.09 -21.64
CA GLY A 311 1.93 16.21 -22.24
C GLY A 311 2.72 15.87 -23.52
N ALA A 312 2.79 14.60 -23.91
CA ALA A 312 3.29 14.20 -25.23
C ALA A 312 2.28 14.48 -26.38
N PHE A 313 0.99 14.65 -26.06
CA PHE A 313 -0.05 14.98 -27.05
C PHE A 313 -0.03 16.47 -27.43
N ASP A 314 0.29 17.36 -26.48
CA ASP A 314 0.47 18.80 -26.75
C ASP A 314 1.69 19.08 -27.64
N LYS A 315 2.76 18.27 -27.52
CA LYS A 315 3.89 18.32 -28.46
C LYS A 315 3.52 17.89 -29.89
N PHE A 316 2.44 17.14 -30.08
CA PHE A 316 1.96 16.72 -31.40
C PHE A 316 1.12 17.83 -32.07
N LYS A 317 0.29 18.55 -31.30
CA LYS A 317 -0.46 19.72 -31.79
C LYS A 317 0.44 20.89 -32.18
N ASN A 318 1.51 21.14 -31.42
CA ASN A 318 2.49 22.19 -31.76
C ASN A 318 3.38 21.84 -32.96
N LYS A 319 3.33 20.61 -33.48
CA LYS A 319 4.03 20.19 -34.71
C LYS A 319 3.15 20.16 -35.96
N THR A 320 1.84 20.36 -35.82
CA THR A 320 0.86 20.24 -36.91
C THR A 320 0.07 21.51 -37.18
N SER A 321 0.40 22.63 -36.52
CA SER A 321 -0.12 23.95 -36.91
C SER A 321 0.76 24.50 -38.05
N PRO A 322 0.22 24.74 -39.26
CA PRO A 322 0.91 25.47 -40.30
C PRO A 322 1.01 26.94 -39.90
N ASP A 323 2.13 27.58 -40.24
CA ASP A 323 2.32 29.05 -40.17
C ASP A 323 1.28 29.81 -41.01
#